data_AF-A0A534ZKM7-F1
#
_entry.id   AF-A0A534ZKM7-F1
#
_cell.length_a   1.000
_cell.length_b   1.000
_cell.length_c   1.000
_cell.angle_alpha   90.00
_cell.angle_beta   90.00
_cell.angle_gamma   90.00
#
_symmetry.space_group_name_H-M   'P 1'
#
loop_
_entity.id
_entity.type
_entity.pdbx_description
1 polymer ?
#
loop_
_entity_poly.entity_id
_entity_poly.type
_entity_poly.pdbx_seq_one_letter_code
_entity_poly.pdbx_strand_id
1 'polypeptide(L)'
;ASLLAAAHRDAELSVEARSAIEAADVLVYGPGTQHSSLLPSYLTRGIADAVAQSHSTHRVFVVNLCDDHDTQGLHPVDLVRRALDTLGDPTNARGLITDILLPTQRAGDSGFDGSTYCGARVVQDTFDNPVVPGVHNGTRVVDDVRTLVARSEDDDVRLDIYVDLHRRSLAVDALLQEFVEIAWTRRFAHVHLRVNHAKITASSCPPHLAIEATSQNGLFSEIPILLEWLRTGQSRFLASLTGDGEYRLHDIELASDLLRVRQFGAILGARNQSKEQFFGSLRDAYAGRKLMHAASIAGGFGVSAFCAARFGLILSDPLTGFRVYDRLALPTRLRESLLQRPPRTTLEITGRLVNHGVEIAEIPVFYHYYPGFTDERWRLKRGLINALSVFR
;
A
#
# COMPACT_ATOMS: atom_id res chain seq x y z
N ALA A 1 -33.15 -2.17 -48.60
CA ALA A 1 -32.89 -1.97 -47.16
C ALA A 1 -33.32 -3.19 -46.32
N SER A 2 -34.54 -3.72 -46.47
CA SER A 2 -35.07 -4.81 -45.61
C SER A 2 -34.32 -6.15 -45.70
N LEU A 3 -33.83 -6.55 -46.87
CA LEU A 3 -33.09 -7.80 -47.05
C LEU A 3 -31.70 -7.79 -46.36
N LEU A 4 -30.97 -6.67 -46.44
CA LEU A 4 -29.66 -6.52 -45.78
C LEU A 4 -29.82 -6.40 -44.25
N ALA A 5 -30.87 -5.69 -43.79
CA ALA A 5 -31.19 -5.63 -42.37
C ALA A 5 -31.56 -7.01 -41.79
N ALA A 6 -32.28 -7.84 -42.54
CA ALA A 6 -32.66 -9.20 -42.12
C ALA A 6 -31.46 -10.17 -42.05
N ALA A 7 -30.45 -9.94 -42.89
CA ALA A 7 -29.22 -10.73 -42.92
C ALA A 7 -28.15 -10.24 -41.92
N HIS A 8 -28.35 -9.08 -41.29
CA HIS A 8 -27.44 -8.55 -40.29
C HIS A 8 -27.34 -9.50 -39.10
N ARG A 9 -26.10 -9.72 -38.66
CA ARG A 9 -25.76 -10.51 -37.48
C ARG A 9 -24.68 -9.75 -36.74
N ASP A 10 -24.99 -9.33 -35.52
CA ASP A 10 -24.00 -8.77 -34.63
C ASP A 10 -23.06 -9.86 -34.14
N ALA A 11 -21.78 -9.51 -34.00
CA ALA A 11 -20.87 -10.34 -33.25
C ALA A 11 -21.34 -10.42 -31.80
N GLU A 12 -21.39 -11.61 -31.23
CA GLU A 12 -21.72 -11.81 -29.82
C GLU A 12 -20.43 -12.01 -29.01
N LEU A 13 -20.39 -11.42 -27.82
CA LEU A 13 -19.28 -11.58 -26.90
C LEU A 13 -19.15 -13.06 -26.47
N SER A 14 -17.95 -13.63 -26.59
CA SER A 14 -17.69 -14.99 -26.12
C SER A 14 -17.72 -15.08 -24.59
N VAL A 15 -17.93 -16.28 -24.07
CA VAL A 15 -17.94 -16.52 -22.62
C VAL A 15 -16.58 -16.18 -22.01
N GLU A 16 -15.49 -16.53 -22.68
CA GLU A 16 -14.12 -16.27 -22.22
C GLU A 16 -13.85 -14.76 -22.17
N ALA A 17 -14.25 -14.02 -23.21
CA ALA A 17 -14.09 -12.57 -23.25
C ALA A 17 -14.94 -11.87 -22.18
N ARG A 18 -16.18 -12.34 -21.96
CA ARG A 18 -17.03 -11.86 -20.88
C ARG A 18 -16.36 -12.05 -19.52
N SER A 19 -15.92 -13.27 -19.21
CA SER A 19 -15.27 -13.57 -17.93
C SER A 19 -13.99 -12.75 -17.73
N ALA A 20 -13.20 -12.55 -18.80
CA ALA A 20 -12.00 -11.72 -18.72
C ALA A 20 -12.32 -10.25 -18.43
N ILE A 21 -13.36 -9.68 -19.07
CA ILE A 21 -13.78 -8.30 -18.82
C ILE A 21 -14.33 -8.13 -17.40
N GLU A 22 -15.20 -9.06 -16.96
CA GLU A 22 -15.84 -8.99 -15.65
C GLU A 22 -14.81 -9.12 -14.50
N ALA A 23 -13.78 -9.96 -14.69
CA ALA A 23 -12.71 -10.18 -13.71
C ALA A 23 -11.53 -9.19 -13.80
N ALA A 24 -11.51 -8.30 -14.78
CA ALA A 24 -10.39 -7.38 -14.97
C ALA A 24 -10.29 -6.36 -13.83
N ASP A 25 -9.07 -6.12 -13.33
CA ASP A 25 -8.77 -5.04 -12.38
C ASP A 25 -8.79 -3.66 -13.07
N VAL A 26 -8.43 -3.64 -14.36
CA VAL A 26 -8.34 -2.44 -15.20
C VAL A 26 -8.77 -2.80 -16.62
N LEU A 27 -9.56 -1.94 -17.24
CA LEU A 27 -9.96 -2.05 -18.64
C LEU A 27 -9.30 -0.92 -19.42
N VAL A 28 -8.69 -1.23 -20.56
CA VAL A 28 -8.02 -0.24 -21.42
C VAL A 28 -8.58 -0.33 -22.83
N TYR A 29 -9.16 0.78 -23.29
CA TYR A 29 -9.49 0.99 -24.69
C TYR A 29 -8.26 1.56 -25.37
N GLY A 30 -7.53 0.70 -26.09
CA GLY A 30 -6.31 1.07 -26.77
C GLY A 30 -6.55 2.04 -27.94
N PRO A 31 -5.50 2.77 -28.37
CA PRO A 31 -5.57 3.60 -29.56
C PRO A 31 -5.62 2.73 -30.82
N GLY A 32 -6.15 3.29 -31.91
CA GLY A 32 -6.25 2.56 -33.18
C GLY A 32 -7.25 3.18 -34.17
N THR A 33 -7.45 2.48 -35.27
CA THR A 33 -8.37 2.89 -36.33
C THR A 33 -9.83 2.75 -35.88
N GLN A 34 -10.61 3.81 -36.06
CA GLN A 34 -11.97 3.85 -35.54
C GLN A 34 -12.88 2.83 -36.22
N HIS A 35 -12.98 2.86 -37.55
CA HIS A 35 -14.01 2.10 -38.26
C HIS A 35 -13.62 0.65 -38.57
N SER A 36 -12.31 0.35 -38.64
CA SER A 36 -11.83 -1.00 -38.93
C SER A 36 -11.47 -1.84 -37.70
N SER A 37 -11.34 -1.22 -36.51
CA SER A 37 -10.90 -1.93 -35.29
C SER A 37 -11.76 -1.60 -34.07
N LEU A 38 -11.77 -0.33 -33.66
CA LEU A 38 -12.29 0.05 -32.35
C LEU A 38 -13.82 0.01 -32.29
N LEU A 39 -14.51 0.75 -33.16
CA LEU A 39 -15.98 0.81 -33.15
C LEU A 39 -16.62 -0.57 -33.40
N PRO A 40 -16.14 -1.41 -34.35
CA PRO A 40 -16.64 -2.77 -34.48
C PRO A 40 -16.50 -3.60 -33.20
N SER A 41 -15.41 -3.41 -32.44
CA SER A 41 -15.24 -4.10 -31.16
C SER A 41 -16.27 -3.64 -30.14
N TYR A 42 -16.55 -2.34 -30.06
CA TYR A 42 -17.54 -1.76 -29.13
C TYR A 42 -18.99 -2.09 -29.48
N LEU A 43 -19.28 -2.39 -30.75
CA LEU A 43 -20.60 -2.86 -31.21
C LEU A 43 -20.89 -4.31 -30.85
N THR A 44 -19.89 -5.08 -30.40
CA THR A 44 -20.07 -6.49 -30.06
C THR A 44 -21.12 -6.64 -28.98
N ARG A 45 -22.17 -7.44 -29.25
CA ARG A 45 -23.32 -7.57 -28.37
C ARG A 45 -22.89 -8.11 -27.01
N GLY A 46 -23.25 -7.36 -25.95
CA GLY A 46 -22.96 -7.69 -24.56
C GLY A 46 -21.66 -7.10 -24.01
N ILE A 47 -20.85 -6.39 -24.81
CA ILE A 47 -19.60 -5.79 -24.33
C ILE A 47 -19.84 -4.67 -23.32
N ALA A 48 -20.77 -3.75 -23.59
CA ALA A 48 -21.11 -2.66 -22.67
C ALA A 48 -21.65 -3.17 -21.33
N ASP A 49 -22.40 -4.28 -21.35
CA ASP A 49 -22.92 -4.92 -20.14
C ASP A 49 -21.81 -5.57 -19.33
N ALA A 50 -20.89 -6.30 -19.98
CA ALA A 50 -19.73 -6.89 -19.32
C ALA A 50 -18.83 -5.81 -18.70
N VAL A 51 -18.56 -4.71 -19.42
CA VAL A 51 -17.78 -3.58 -18.91
C VAL A 51 -18.45 -2.94 -17.71
N ALA A 52 -19.77 -2.69 -17.77
CA ALA A 52 -20.51 -2.10 -16.66
C ALA A 52 -20.53 -2.99 -15.40
N GLN A 53 -20.53 -4.32 -15.60
CA GLN A 53 -20.54 -5.34 -14.54
C GLN A 53 -19.13 -5.69 -14.01
N SER A 54 -18.08 -5.21 -14.68
CA SER A 54 -16.69 -5.44 -14.28
C SER A 54 -16.39 -4.90 -12.89
N HIS A 55 -15.52 -5.62 -12.16
CA HIS A 55 -14.96 -5.17 -10.88
C HIS A 55 -14.02 -3.96 -11.04
N SER A 56 -13.58 -3.66 -12.26
CA SER A 56 -12.71 -2.53 -12.54
C SER A 56 -13.38 -1.18 -12.24
N THR A 57 -12.70 -0.39 -11.41
CA THR A 57 -12.96 1.04 -11.21
C THR A 57 -12.29 1.94 -12.24
N HIS A 58 -11.40 1.37 -13.08
CA HIS A 58 -10.64 2.08 -14.11
C HIS A 58 -10.87 1.52 -15.50
N ARG A 59 -11.59 2.29 -16.33
CA ARG A 59 -11.87 2.01 -17.73
C ARG A 59 -11.27 3.13 -18.56
N VAL A 60 -10.01 2.92 -18.93
CA VAL A 60 -9.12 3.96 -19.46
C VAL A 60 -9.21 4.00 -20.98
N PHE A 61 -9.59 5.16 -21.53
CA PHE A 61 -9.58 5.40 -22.96
C PHE A 61 -8.28 6.11 -23.37
N VAL A 62 -7.53 5.51 -24.29
CA VAL A 62 -6.27 6.07 -24.79
C VAL A 62 -6.50 6.76 -26.13
N VAL A 63 -6.34 8.09 -26.16
CA VAL A 63 -6.54 8.88 -27.38
C VAL A 63 -5.39 8.66 -28.37
N ASN A 64 -5.72 8.59 -29.65
CA ASN A 64 -4.72 8.52 -30.74
C ASN A 64 -3.79 9.75 -30.73
N LEU A 65 -2.50 9.53 -31.02
CA LEU A 65 -1.49 10.59 -31.06
C LEU A 65 -1.71 11.59 -32.20
N CYS A 66 -2.14 11.07 -33.35
CA CYS A 66 -2.30 11.80 -34.60
C CYS A 66 -3.59 11.35 -35.28
N ASP A 67 -4.07 12.17 -36.22
CA ASP A 67 -5.18 11.77 -37.07
C ASP A 67 -4.76 10.62 -37.99
N ASP A 68 -5.64 9.63 -38.13
CA ASP A 68 -5.56 8.62 -39.18
C ASP A 68 -6.53 8.96 -40.33
N HIS A 69 -6.66 8.06 -41.31
CA HIS A 69 -7.58 8.26 -42.44
C HIS A 69 -9.06 8.35 -42.03
N ASP A 70 -9.44 7.75 -40.90
CA ASP A 70 -10.81 7.70 -40.38
C ASP A 70 -11.12 8.87 -39.43
N THR A 71 -10.09 9.53 -38.87
CA THR A 71 -10.25 10.58 -37.84
C THR A 71 -9.87 11.98 -38.30
N GLN A 72 -9.69 12.20 -39.60
CA GLN A 72 -9.34 13.52 -40.13
C GLN A 72 -10.36 14.60 -39.71
N GLY A 73 -9.87 15.64 -39.03
CA GLY A 73 -10.71 16.75 -38.57
C GLY A 73 -11.57 16.43 -37.35
N LEU A 74 -11.37 15.28 -36.69
CA LEU A 74 -12.00 14.96 -35.42
C LEU A 74 -11.14 15.41 -34.25
N HIS A 75 -11.74 16.09 -33.29
CA HIS A 75 -11.09 16.41 -32.04
C HIS A 75 -11.10 15.18 -31.12
N PRO A 76 -10.14 15.04 -30.18
CA PRO A 76 -10.15 14.02 -29.14
C PRO A 76 -11.50 13.80 -28.46
N VAL A 77 -12.25 14.86 -28.15
CA VAL A 77 -13.60 14.77 -27.57
C VAL A 77 -14.58 14.01 -28.48
N ASP A 78 -14.44 14.14 -29.81
CA ASP A 78 -15.29 13.46 -30.78
C ASP A 78 -15.01 11.96 -30.82
N LEU A 79 -13.74 11.56 -30.61
CA LEU A 79 -13.36 10.15 -30.53
C LEU A 79 -13.99 9.48 -29.30
N VAL A 80 -13.91 10.15 -28.14
CA VAL A 80 -14.52 9.65 -26.90
C VAL A 80 -16.04 9.62 -27.03
N ARG A 81 -16.66 10.66 -27.59
CA ARG A 81 -18.11 10.70 -27.83
C ARG A 81 -18.56 9.54 -28.72
N ARG A 82 -17.87 9.29 -29.83
CA ARG A 82 -18.19 8.15 -30.72
C ARG A 82 -18.06 6.81 -30.02
N ALA A 83 -17.04 6.64 -29.17
CA ALA A 83 -16.88 5.42 -28.39
C ALA A 83 -18.07 5.21 -27.43
N LEU A 84 -18.46 6.25 -26.68
CA LEU A 84 -19.60 6.23 -25.77
C LEU A 84 -20.93 5.98 -26.50
N ASP A 85 -21.16 6.64 -27.63
CA ASP A 85 -22.34 6.44 -28.48
C ASP A 85 -22.42 4.98 -28.96
N THR A 86 -21.29 4.42 -29.38
CA THR A 86 -21.20 3.05 -29.91
C THR A 86 -21.39 2.01 -28.82
N LEU A 87 -20.91 2.29 -27.60
CA LEU A 87 -21.16 1.48 -26.41
C LEU A 87 -22.60 1.63 -25.87
N GLY A 88 -23.42 2.50 -26.45
CA GLY A 88 -24.80 2.76 -26.03
C GLY A 88 -24.89 3.54 -24.71
N ASP A 89 -23.89 4.35 -24.38
CA ASP A 89 -23.84 5.18 -23.17
C ASP A 89 -23.38 6.62 -23.47
N PRO A 90 -24.15 7.39 -24.28
CA PRO A 90 -23.72 8.69 -24.82
C PRO A 90 -23.40 9.74 -23.74
N THR A 91 -24.03 9.65 -22.57
CA THR A 91 -23.79 10.53 -21.43
C THR A 91 -22.80 9.95 -20.42
N ASN A 92 -22.25 8.75 -20.70
CA ASN A 92 -21.39 7.98 -19.80
C ASN A 92 -22.03 7.71 -18.42
N ALA A 93 -23.36 7.55 -18.36
CA ALA A 93 -24.09 7.36 -17.11
C ALA A 93 -23.80 6.01 -16.45
N ARG A 94 -23.37 5.00 -17.23
CA ARG A 94 -22.94 3.69 -16.75
C ARG A 94 -21.44 3.67 -16.41
N GLY A 95 -20.74 4.79 -16.61
CA GLY A 95 -19.32 4.94 -16.35
C GLY A 95 -18.47 3.98 -17.19
N LEU A 96 -18.81 3.77 -18.46
CA LEU A 96 -18.08 2.83 -19.34
C LEU A 96 -16.67 3.32 -19.66
N ILE A 97 -16.42 4.62 -19.53
CA ILE A 97 -15.10 5.24 -19.56
C ILE A 97 -14.94 6.08 -18.30
N THR A 98 -13.88 5.86 -17.51
CA THR A 98 -13.63 6.61 -16.26
C THR A 98 -12.45 7.56 -16.37
N ASP A 99 -11.50 7.23 -17.25
CA ASP A 99 -10.26 7.96 -17.41
C ASP A 99 -9.94 8.09 -18.90
N ILE A 100 -9.45 9.25 -19.33
CA ILE A 100 -9.09 9.56 -20.71
C ILE A 100 -7.63 10.01 -20.72
N LEU A 101 -6.75 9.23 -21.35
CA LEU A 101 -5.36 9.62 -21.56
C LEU A 101 -5.25 10.46 -22.84
N LEU A 102 -5.01 11.76 -22.65
CA LEU A 102 -4.92 12.76 -23.71
C LEU A 102 -3.45 13.11 -23.97
N PRO A 103 -2.91 12.81 -25.17
CA PRO A 103 -1.58 13.27 -25.55
C PRO A 103 -1.45 14.79 -25.46
N THR A 104 -0.38 15.29 -24.82
CA THR A 104 -0.10 16.74 -24.70
C THR A 104 -0.12 17.47 -26.05
N GLN A 105 0.33 16.83 -27.12
CA GLN A 105 0.31 17.41 -28.47
C GLN A 105 -1.11 17.62 -29.03
N ARG A 106 -2.11 16.92 -28.48
CA ARG A 106 -3.53 17.00 -28.83
C ARG A 106 -4.35 17.80 -27.81
N ALA A 107 -3.69 18.44 -26.84
CA ALA A 107 -4.37 19.18 -25.79
C ALA A 107 -5.02 20.47 -26.31
N GLY A 108 -4.31 21.18 -27.21
CA GLY A 108 -4.74 22.47 -27.77
C GLY A 108 -5.96 22.37 -28.69
N ASP A 109 -6.15 21.23 -29.36
CA ASP A 109 -7.30 20.92 -30.20
C ASP A 109 -8.19 19.85 -29.56
N SER A 110 -8.13 19.66 -28.25
CA SER A 110 -8.79 18.51 -27.61
C SER A 110 -10.32 18.56 -27.67
N GLY A 111 -10.89 19.76 -27.59
CA GLY A 111 -12.34 19.99 -27.45
C GLY A 111 -12.89 19.64 -26.06
N PHE A 112 -12.03 19.39 -25.07
CA PHE A 112 -12.45 19.23 -23.67
C PHE A 112 -12.45 20.58 -22.93
N ASP A 113 -13.51 20.87 -22.19
CA ASP A 113 -13.66 22.12 -21.41
C ASP A 113 -13.02 22.06 -20.01
N GLY A 114 -12.00 21.21 -19.83
CA GLY A 114 -11.27 21.08 -18.56
C GLY A 114 -10.71 19.69 -18.30
N SER A 115 -10.53 19.35 -17.02
CA SER A 115 -9.96 18.07 -16.57
C SER A 115 -10.99 16.93 -16.49
N THR A 116 -12.22 17.13 -16.95
CA THR A 116 -13.28 16.12 -16.92
C THR A 116 -14.17 16.19 -18.17
N TYR A 117 -14.71 15.05 -18.59
CA TYR A 117 -15.66 14.93 -19.70
C TYR A 117 -16.67 13.83 -19.40
N CYS A 118 -17.97 14.14 -19.34
CA CYS A 118 -19.03 13.18 -19.01
C CYS A 118 -18.72 12.33 -17.76
N GLY A 119 -18.18 12.96 -16.70
CA GLY A 119 -17.78 12.28 -15.47
C GLY A 119 -16.46 11.49 -15.55
N ALA A 120 -15.87 11.31 -16.74
CA ALA A 120 -14.54 10.75 -16.90
C ALA A 120 -13.47 11.81 -16.64
N ARG A 121 -12.37 11.41 -16.01
CA ARG A 121 -11.20 12.26 -15.77
C ARG A 121 -10.33 12.34 -17.01
N VAL A 122 -9.92 13.54 -17.40
CA VAL A 122 -8.97 13.76 -18.51
C VAL A 122 -7.58 13.94 -17.93
N VAL A 123 -6.65 13.08 -18.33
CA VAL A 123 -5.26 13.03 -17.87
C VAL A 123 -4.37 13.33 -19.05
N GLN A 124 -3.64 14.43 -18.96
CA GLN A 124 -2.77 14.88 -20.03
C GLN A 124 -1.32 14.52 -19.73
N ASP A 125 -0.66 13.80 -20.63
CA ASP A 125 0.79 13.55 -20.58
C ASP A 125 1.39 13.31 -21.98
N THR A 126 2.71 13.17 -22.05
CA THR A 126 3.48 12.88 -23.27
C THR A 126 3.57 11.37 -23.49
N PHE A 127 2.69 10.86 -24.35
CA PHE A 127 2.63 9.45 -24.71
C PHE A 127 3.39 9.08 -25.99
N ASP A 128 4.09 10.03 -26.63
CA ASP A 128 4.82 9.77 -27.88
C ASP A 128 6.13 9.00 -27.62
N ASN A 129 6.52 8.14 -28.57
CA ASN A 129 7.79 7.43 -28.53
C ASN A 129 8.93 8.38 -28.96
N PRO A 130 9.90 8.66 -28.07
CA PRO A 130 10.95 9.65 -28.36
C PRO A 130 11.87 9.29 -29.53
N VAL A 131 11.84 8.05 -30.00
CA VAL A 131 12.67 7.55 -31.10
C VAL A 131 11.86 7.40 -32.39
N VAL A 132 10.55 7.10 -32.30
CA VAL A 132 9.69 6.83 -33.46
C VAL A 132 8.44 7.72 -33.38
N PRO A 133 8.46 8.90 -34.02
CA PRO A 133 7.34 9.84 -33.98
C PRO A 133 6.02 9.22 -34.45
N GLY A 134 4.92 9.56 -33.79
CA GLY A 134 3.58 9.07 -34.14
C GLY A 134 3.27 7.66 -33.64
N VAL A 135 4.14 7.07 -32.82
CA VAL A 135 3.91 5.78 -32.16
C VAL A 135 3.81 6.00 -30.65
N HIS A 136 2.80 5.41 -30.01
CA HIS A 136 2.68 5.47 -28.54
C HIS A 136 3.86 4.78 -27.86
N ASN A 137 4.38 5.42 -26.81
CA ASN A 137 5.27 4.82 -25.84
C ASN A 137 4.46 3.96 -24.86
N GLY A 138 4.40 2.65 -25.12
CA GLY A 138 3.64 1.72 -24.30
C GLY A 138 4.02 1.75 -22.81
N THR A 139 5.30 1.94 -22.48
CA THR A 139 5.75 2.06 -21.09
C THR A 139 5.13 3.26 -20.39
N ARG A 140 5.11 4.44 -21.05
CA ARG A 140 4.49 5.64 -20.49
C ARG A 140 3.01 5.47 -20.26
N VAL A 141 2.30 4.88 -21.23
CA VAL A 141 0.86 4.60 -21.09
C VAL A 141 0.60 3.68 -19.90
N VAL A 142 1.38 2.60 -19.75
CA VAL A 142 1.23 1.66 -18.63
C VAL A 142 1.56 2.30 -17.28
N ASP A 143 2.61 3.12 -17.20
CA ASP A 143 2.99 3.82 -15.97
C ASP A 143 1.92 4.82 -15.52
N ASP A 144 1.29 5.52 -16.46
CA ASP A 144 0.17 6.42 -16.16
C ASP A 144 -1.07 5.65 -15.73
N VAL A 145 -1.43 4.57 -16.41
CA VAL A 145 -2.53 3.69 -15.98
C VAL A 145 -2.27 3.17 -14.57
N ARG A 146 -1.04 2.72 -14.27
CA ARG A 146 -0.64 2.31 -12.92
C ARG A 146 -0.78 3.44 -11.91
N THR A 147 -0.39 4.66 -12.28
CA THR A 147 -0.53 5.84 -11.42
C THR A 147 -2.00 6.16 -11.17
N LEU A 148 -2.88 6.03 -12.16
CA LEU A 148 -4.32 6.28 -12.01
C LEU A 148 -4.98 5.24 -11.10
N VAL A 149 -4.61 3.98 -11.27
CA VAL A 149 -5.07 2.85 -10.44
C VAL A 149 -4.54 2.99 -9.02
N ALA A 150 -3.26 3.32 -8.87
CA ALA A 150 -2.66 3.61 -7.57
C ALA A 150 -3.40 4.78 -6.90
N ARG A 151 -3.57 5.92 -7.59
CA ARG A 151 -4.26 7.11 -7.07
C ARG A 151 -5.69 6.82 -6.58
N SER A 152 -6.46 5.98 -7.28
CA SER A 152 -7.83 5.66 -6.82
C SER A 152 -7.89 4.64 -5.69
N GLU A 153 -6.88 3.78 -5.52
CA GLU A 153 -6.74 2.95 -4.33
C GLU A 153 -6.06 3.70 -3.16
N ASP A 154 -5.34 4.81 -3.42
CA ASP A 154 -4.52 5.55 -2.45
C ASP A 154 -5.09 6.86 -1.88
N ASP A 155 -6.07 7.49 -2.52
CA ASP A 155 -6.54 8.83 -2.14
C ASP A 155 -7.21 8.93 -0.73
N ASP A 156 -7.54 7.80 -0.08
CA ASP A 156 -7.93 7.75 1.35
C ASP A 156 -7.11 6.71 2.15
N VAL A 157 -5.89 6.37 1.71
CA VAL A 157 -5.09 5.41 2.45
C VAL A 157 -4.55 6.06 3.72
N ARG A 158 -5.04 5.58 4.85
CA ARG A 158 -4.67 6.07 6.18
C ARG A 158 -3.66 5.17 6.86
N LEU A 159 -2.79 5.79 7.64
CA LEU A 159 -1.77 5.14 8.45
C LEU A 159 -2.00 5.48 9.93
N ASP A 160 -2.10 4.44 10.77
CA ASP A 160 -1.99 4.61 12.22
C ASP A 160 -0.57 4.26 12.66
N ILE A 161 0.04 5.14 13.44
CA ILE A 161 1.36 4.93 14.04
C ILE A 161 1.19 4.89 15.55
N TYR A 162 1.72 3.85 16.19
CA TYR A 162 1.78 3.73 17.64
C TYR A 162 3.23 3.67 18.10
N VAL A 163 3.57 4.53 19.06
CA VAL A 163 4.92 4.63 19.60
C VAL A 163 4.90 4.50 21.12
N ASP A 164 5.76 3.63 21.65
CA ASP A 164 6.04 3.53 23.08
C ASP A 164 7.55 3.66 23.33
N LEU A 165 7.95 4.83 23.83
CA LEU A 165 9.34 5.18 24.15
C LEU A 165 9.77 4.78 25.57
N HIS A 166 8.98 3.93 26.26
CA HIS A 166 9.27 3.40 27.60
C HIS A 166 9.73 4.48 28.59
N ARG A 167 8.84 5.46 28.84
CA ARG A 167 9.01 6.58 29.81
C ARG A 167 10.08 7.63 29.46
N ARG A 168 10.43 7.79 28.18
CA ARG A 168 11.34 8.85 27.71
C ARG A 168 10.59 10.10 27.26
N SER A 169 10.27 10.99 28.19
CA SER A 169 9.61 12.27 27.87
C SER A 169 10.46 13.17 26.97
N LEU A 170 11.80 13.14 27.11
CA LEU A 170 12.72 13.99 26.33
C LEU A 170 12.78 13.64 24.84
N ALA A 171 12.44 12.40 24.47
CA ALA A 171 12.45 11.95 23.08
C ALA A 171 11.12 12.22 22.36
N VAL A 172 10.08 12.63 23.10
CA VAL A 172 8.76 12.91 22.51
C VAL A 172 8.82 14.12 21.59
N ASP A 173 9.51 15.21 21.98
CA ASP A 173 9.57 16.42 21.17
C ASP A 173 10.28 16.18 19.83
N ALA A 174 11.39 15.44 19.84
CA ALA A 174 12.10 15.05 18.62
C ALA A 174 11.26 14.15 17.70
N LEU A 175 10.52 13.20 18.28
CA LEU A 175 9.57 12.35 17.55
C LEU A 175 8.45 13.18 16.90
N LEU A 176 7.86 14.11 17.66
CA LEU A 176 6.79 14.98 17.15
C LEU A 176 7.30 15.90 16.04
N GLN A 177 8.52 16.43 16.17
CA GLN A 177 9.17 17.22 15.13
C GLN A 177 9.38 16.38 13.86
N GLU A 178 9.99 15.20 13.96
CA GLU A 178 10.18 14.30 12.82
C GLU A 178 8.84 13.96 12.16
N PHE A 179 7.80 13.67 12.96
CA PHE A 179 6.48 13.34 12.46
C PHE A 179 5.87 14.47 11.61
N VAL A 180 6.01 15.73 12.01
CA VAL A 180 5.47 16.87 11.26
C VAL A 180 6.31 17.21 10.03
N GLU A 181 7.61 16.93 10.06
CA GLU A 181 8.55 17.22 8.95
C GLU A 181 8.47 16.19 7.81
N ILE A 182 7.99 14.97 8.06
CA ILE A 182 7.82 13.95 7.02
C ILE A 182 6.67 14.33 6.08
N ALA A 183 6.93 14.26 4.77
CA ALA A 183 5.95 14.55 3.72
C ALA A 183 4.95 13.40 3.50
N TRP A 184 4.17 13.05 4.53
CA TRP A 184 3.23 11.93 4.54
C TRP A 184 2.23 11.93 3.38
N THR A 185 1.82 13.11 2.92
CA THR A 185 0.88 13.31 1.82
C THR A 185 1.32 12.69 0.50
N ARG A 186 2.60 12.32 0.35
CA ARG A 186 3.09 11.56 -0.80
C ARG A 186 2.56 10.12 -0.86
N ARG A 187 2.16 9.57 0.30
CA ARG A 187 1.80 8.15 0.46
C ARG A 187 0.50 7.93 1.21
N PHE A 188 0.03 8.90 2.00
CA PHE A 188 -1.12 8.74 2.88
C PHE A 188 -1.99 9.99 2.87
N ALA A 189 -3.30 9.78 2.80
CA ALA A 189 -4.29 10.85 2.91
C ALA A 189 -4.43 11.37 4.34
N HIS A 190 -4.30 10.47 5.33
CA HIS A 190 -4.36 10.80 6.74
C HIS A 190 -3.38 9.96 7.54
N VAL A 191 -2.66 10.59 8.48
CA VAL A 191 -1.75 9.88 9.39
C VAL A 191 -2.06 10.23 10.82
N HIS A 192 -2.27 9.21 11.64
CA HIS A 192 -2.59 9.34 13.05
C HIS A 192 -1.46 8.78 13.91
N LEU A 193 -0.80 9.64 14.68
CA LEU A 193 0.25 9.27 15.62
C LEU A 193 -0.28 9.17 17.05
N ARG A 194 -0.11 8.00 17.66
CA ARG A 194 -0.46 7.71 19.05
C ARG A 194 0.80 7.49 19.86
N VAL A 195 1.08 8.36 20.82
CA VAL A 195 2.30 8.27 21.66
C VAL A 195 1.92 7.84 23.07
N ASN A 196 2.48 6.72 23.52
CA ASN A 196 2.19 6.16 24.82
C ASN A 196 2.83 6.97 25.96
N HIS A 197 2.06 7.25 27.01
CA HIS A 197 2.47 8.00 28.20
C HIS A 197 3.12 9.37 27.93
N ALA A 198 2.84 9.98 26.78
CA ALA A 198 3.30 11.33 26.44
C ALA A 198 2.34 12.41 26.94
N LYS A 199 2.88 13.60 27.24
CA LYS A 199 2.10 14.80 27.44
C LYS A 199 2.11 15.59 26.14
N ILE A 200 1.02 15.55 25.39
CA ILE A 200 0.90 16.23 24.10
C ILE A 200 0.03 17.47 24.31
N THR A 201 0.62 18.64 24.15
CA THR A 201 -0.11 19.90 24.12
C THR A 201 -0.58 20.09 22.69
N ALA A 202 -1.89 20.08 22.45
CA ALA A 202 -2.46 20.21 21.11
C ALA A 202 -2.10 21.58 20.50
N SER A 203 -0.99 21.63 19.78
CA SER A 203 -0.69 22.71 18.85
C SER A 203 -1.32 22.37 17.49
N SER A 204 -1.72 23.41 16.76
CA SER A 204 -2.30 23.33 15.41
C SER A 204 -1.54 22.33 14.52
N CYS A 205 -2.07 21.12 14.35
CA CYS A 205 -1.59 20.16 13.37
C CYS A 205 -2.26 20.40 12.01
N PRO A 206 -1.56 20.17 10.88
CA PRO A 206 -2.18 20.15 9.56
C PRO A 206 -3.39 19.20 9.53
N PRO A 207 -4.43 19.45 8.71
CA PRO A 207 -5.68 18.68 8.73
C PRO A 207 -5.53 17.21 8.34
N HIS A 208 -4.43 16.82 7.70
CA HIS A 208 -4.11 15.44 7.33
C HIS A 208 -3.33 14.68 8.42
N LEU A 209 -2.97 15.34 9.52
CA LEU A 209 -2.23 14.76 10.64
C LEU A 209 -3.06 14.83 11.93
N ALA A 210 -3.09 13.73 12.66
CA ALA A 210 -3.64 13.67 13.99
C ALA A 210 -2.56 13.16 14.97
N ILE A 211 -2.52 13.75 16.17
CA ILE A 211 -1.59 13.34 17.23
C ILE A 211 -2.36 13.22 18.53
N GLU A 212 -2.27 12.07 19.18
CA GLU A 212 -2.89 11.83 20.49
C GLU A 212 -1.97 11.11 21.46
N ALA A 213 -2.23 11.33 22.75
CA ALA A 213 -1.58 10.60 23.83
C ALA A 213 -2.41 9.38 24.23
N THR A 214 -1.74 8.27 24.54
CA THR A 214 -2.40 7.06 25.07
C THR A 214 -1.73 6.58 26.36
N SER A 215 -2.34 5.62 27.05
CA SER A 215 -1.88 5.12 28.36
C SER A 215 -2.00 3.59 28.46
N GLN A 216 -1.38 2.91 27.51
CA GLN A 216 -1.29 1.45 27.47
C GLN A 216 -0.24 0.95 28.46
N ASN A 217 -0.64 0.02 29.32
CA ASN A 217 0.22 -0.57 30.33
C ASN A 217 0.69 -1.97 29.93
N GLY A 218 1.85 -2.38 30.44
CA GLY A 218 2.38 -3.74 30.27
C GLY A 218 3.68 -3.78 29.48
N LEU A 219 4.21 -5.00 29.26
CA LEU A 219 5.46 -5.21 28.52
C LEU A 219 5.27 -5.19 27.00
N PHE A 220 4.05 -5.41 26.53
CA PHE A 220 3.68 -5.50 25.11
C PHE A 220 2.48 -4.58 24.84
N SER A 221 2.70 -3.29 25.06
CA SER A 221 1.70 -2.23 24.96
C SER A 221 1.15 -2.05 23.53
N GLU A 222 1.85 -2.57 22.52
CA GLU A 222 1.38 -2.60 21.13
C GLU A 222 0.27 -3.64 20.87
N ILE A 223 0.13 -4.67 21.71
CA ILE A 223 -0.83 -5.74 21.44
C ILE A 223 -2.28 -5.23 21.55
N PRO A 224 -2.67 -4.53 22.64
CA PRO A 224 -3.99 -3.89 22.70
C PRO A 224 -4.28 -3.00 21.49
N ILE A 225 -3.28 -2.25 21.03
CA ILE A 225 -3.39 -1.34 19.88
C ILE A 225 -3.63 -2.11 18.58
N LEU A 226 -2.89 -3.21 18.35
CA LEU A 226 -3.13 -4.08 17.20
C LEU A 226 -4.54 -4.67 17.23
N LEU A 227 -4.99 -5.15 18.39
CA LEU A 227 -6.31 -5.76 18.53
C LEU A 227 -7.44 -4.73 18.36
N GLU A 228 -7.26 -3.52 18.87
CA GLU A 228 -8.17 -2.40 18.64
C GLU A 228 -8.23 -2.04 17.16
N TRP A 229 -7.08 -1.85 16.52
CA TRP A 229 -6.98 -1.57 15.10
C TRP A 229 -7.68 -2.65 14.26
N LEU A 230 -7.41 -3.93 14.55
CA LEU A 230 -8.09 -5.06 13.93
C LEU A 230 -9.59 -5.10 14.23
N ARG A 231 -10.09 -4.49 15.30
CA ARG A 231 -11.53 -4.51 15.60
C ARG A 231 -12.27 -3.36 14.94
N THR A 232 -11.76 -2.14 15.11
CA THR A 232 -12.47 -0.89 14.84
C THR A 232 -11.66 0.14 14.07
N GLY A 233 -10.35 -0.06 13.90
CA GLY A 233 -9.51 0.90 13.17
C GLY A 233 -10.04 1.10 11.74
N GLN A 234 -9.74 2.24 11.13
CA GLN A 234 -10.16 2.56 9.75
C GLN A 234 -8.96 2.66 8.80
N SER A 235 -7.74 2.69 9.33
CA SER A 235 -6.51 2.77 8.58
C SER A 235 -6.16 1.46 7.89
N ARG A 236 -5.55 1.56 6.70
CA ARG A 236 -5.03 0.41 5.96
C ARG A 236 -3.76 -0.12 6.63
N PHE A 237 -2.91 0.78 7.11
CA PHE A 237 -1.64 0.42 7.72
C PHE A 237 -1.62 0.71 9.21
N LEU A 238 -0.98 -0.18 9.97
CA LEU A 238 -0.60 0.05 11.35
C LEU A 238 0.90 -0.12 11.49
N ALA A 239 1.59 0.94 11.92
CA ALA A 239 2.98 0.90 12.36
C ALA A 239 3.04 0.89 13.90
N SER A 240 3.83 -0.01 14.45
CA SER A 240 4.14 -0.13 15.87
C SER A 240 5.63 0.09 16.04
N LEU A 241 6.02 0.99 16.94
CA LEU A 241 7.40 1.28 17.30
C LEU A 241 7.51 1.24 18.83
N THR A 242 7.87 0.07 19.37
CA THR A 242 8.02 -0.11 20.82
C THR A 242 9.45 -0.49 21.19
N GLY A 243 9.97 0.08 22.26
CA GLY A 243 11.31 -0.25 22.69
C GLY A 243 11.87 0.69 23.73
N ASP A 244 13.06 0.33 24.20
CA ASP A 244 13.90 1.17 25.04
C ASP A 244 14.98 1.87 24.19
N GLY A 245 14.67 2.18 22.93
CA GLY A 245 15.54 2.87 21.97
C GLY A 245 14.70 3.66 20.97
N GLU A 246 15.36 4.49 20.17
CA GLU A 246 14.69 5.34 19.18
C GLU A 246 14.69 4.66 17.81
N TYR A 247 13.51 4.56 17.21
CA TYR A 247 13.35 4.22 15.80
C TYR A 247 13.02 5.49 15.01
N ARG A 248 13.44 5.54 13.75
CA ARG A 248 13.09 6.64 12.84
C ARG A 248 11.73 6.39 12.20
N LEU A 249 10.89 7.41 12.15
CA LEU A 249 9.57 7.32 11.52
C LEU A 249 9.68 7.19 9.99
N HIS A 250 10.74 7.74 9.40
CA HIS A 250 11.00 7.62 7.96
C HIS A 250 11.07 6.16 7.47
N ASP A 251 11.52 5.22 8.31
CA ASP A 251 11.58 3.79 7.96
C ASP A 251 10.20 3.18 7.68
N ILE A 252 9.11 3.82 8.16
CA ILE A 252 7.73 3.41 7.89
C ILE A 252 7.37 3.60 6.41
N GLU A 253 7.94 4.61 5.72
CA GLU A 253 7.68 4.84 4.30
C GLU A 253 8.17 3.65 3.46
N LEU A 254 9.40 3.18 3.72
CA LEU A 254 9.97 2.00 3.05
C LEU A 254 9.13 0.75 3.34
N ALA A 255 8.76 0.52 4.61
CA ALA A 255 7.93 -0.62 4.98
C ALA A 255 6.57 -0.60 4.27
N SER A 256 5.95 0.58 4.18
CA SER A 256 4.65 0.76 3.54
C SER A 256 4.73 0.56 2.04
N ASP A 257 5.78 1.05 1.38
CA ASP A 257 6.02 0.84 -0.05
C ASP A 257 6.14 -0.66 -0.39
N LEU A 258 6.84 -1.43 0.44
CA LEU A 258 6.97 -2.88 0.25
C LEU A 258 5.65 -3.63 0.47
N LEU A 259 4.84 -3.21 1.45
CA LEU A 259 3.51 -3.78 1.68
C LEU A 259 2.55 -3.50 0.51
N ARG A 260 2.66 -2.33 -0.12
CA ARG A 260 1.81 -1.93 -1.26
C ARG A 260 1.97 -2.81 -2.49
N VAL A 261 3.15 -3.42 -2.68
CA VAL A 261 3.40 -4.39 -3.76
C VAL A 261 2.63 -5.72 -3.54
N ARG A 262 1.84 -5.83 -2.45
CA ARG A 262 0.94 -6.93 -2.07
C ARG A 262 1.60 -8.31 -1.98
N GLN A 263 2.92 -8.36 -1.79
CA GLN A 263 3.63 -9.62 -1.54
C GLN A 263 3.73 -9.97 -0.06
N PHE A 264 3.58 -8.99 0.84
CA PHE A 264 3.78 -9.17 2.28
C PHE A 264 2.57 -8.64 3.06
N GLY A 265 2.20 -9.32 4.15
CA GLY A 265 1.18 -8.81 5.09
C GLY A 265 1.76 -8.15 6.33
N ALA A 266 3.05 -8.36 6.60
CA ALA A 266 3.76 -7.66 7.67
C ALA A 266 5.24 -7.43 7.31
N ILE A 267 5.76 -6.28 7.76
CA ILE A 267 7.17 -5.93 7.72
C ILE A 267 7.71 -5.80 9.14
N LEU A 268 8.83 -6.45 9.42
CA LEU A 268 9.55 -6.38 10.68
C LEU A 268 10.85 -5.59 10.51
N GLY A 269 11.17 -4.70 11.43
CA GLY A 269 12.41 -3.90 11.36
C GLY A 269 13.57 -4.58 12.08
N ALA A 270 14.61 -4.97 11.35
CA ALA A 270 15.85 -5.49 11.92
C ALA A 270 16.76 -4.37 12.43
N ARG A 271 17.07 -4.40 13.74
CA ARG A 271 18.00 -3.43 14.35
C ARG A 271 19.47 -3.72 14.04
N ASN A 272 19.81 -4.94 13.62
CA ASN A 272 21.20 -5.38 13.47
C ASN A 272 21.45 -5.87 12.05
N GLN A 273 22.08 -5.04 11.21
CA GLN A 273 22.27 -5.33 9.78
C GLN A 273 23.62 -6.03 9.49
N SER A 274 24.54 -6.08 10.46
CA SER A 274 25.81 -6.82 10.34
C SER A 274 26.23 -7.44 11.67
N LYS A 275 27.12 -8.46 11.64
CA LYS A 275 27.71 -9.04 12.85
C LYS A 275 28.38 -7.95 13.71
N GLU A 276 29.04 -6.98 13.09
CA GLU A 276 29.71 -5.88 13.77
C GLU A 276 28.71 -4.92 14.43
N GLN A 277 27.58 -4.63 13.78
CA GLN A 277 26.51 -3.83 14.39
C GLN A 277 25.78 -4.58 15.51
N PHE A 278 25.56 -5.89 15.38
CA PHE A 278 25.02 -6.72 16.46
C PHE A 278 25.95 -6.74 17.68
N PHE A 279 27.25 -6.99 17.47
CA PHE A 279 28.23 -6.96 18.56
C PHE A 279 28.45 -5.53 19.09
N GLY A 280 28.33 -4.50 18.25
CA GLY A 280 28.41 -3.09 18.63
C GLY A 280 27.23 -2.66 19.50
N SER A 281 26.00 -2.91 19.06
CA SER A 281 24.77 -2.59 19.81
C SER A 281 24.69 -3.36 21.13
N LEU A 282 25.18 -4.61 21.17
CA LEU A 282 25.32 -5.38 22.41
C LEU A 282 26.45 -4.87 23.31
N ARG A 283 27.59 -4.46 22.75
CA ARG A 283 28.69 -3.89 23.51
C ARG A 283 28.28 -2.56 24.16
N ASP A 284 27.54 -1.73 23.44
CA ASP A 284 27.08 -0.44 23.92
C ASP A 284 25.89 -0.56 24.89
N ALA A 285 25.02 -1.56 24.69
CA ALA A 285 23.92 -1.85 25.63
C ALA A 285 24.37 -2.55 26.93
N TYR A 286 25.51 -3.24 26.95
CA TYR A 286 26.00 -4.03 28.10
C TYR A 286 27.43 -3.68 28.53
N ALA A 287 27.89 -2.46 28.23
CA ALA A 287 29.24 -2.00 28.51
C ALA A 287 29.61 -2.23 29.99
N GLY A 288 30.51 -3.18 30.24
CA GLY A 288 31.04 -3.51 31.57
C GLY A 288 30.63 -4.87 32.16
N ARG A 289 29.68 -5.62 31.58
CA ARG A 289 29.23 -6.94 32.12
C ARG A 289 29.41 -8.09 31.13
N LYS A 290 30.60 -8.71 31.13
CA LYS A 290 30.98 -9.80 30.20
C LYS A 290 29.97 -10.96 30.14
N LEU A 291 29.39 -11.34 31.28
CA LEU A 291 28.44 -12.45 31.36
C LEU A 291 27.10 -12.13 30.68
N MET A 292 26.61 -10.90 30.83
CA MET A 292 25.36 -10.44 30.23
C MET A 292 25.48 -10.29 28.71
N HIS A 293 26.64 -9.82 28.25
CA HIS A 293 26.97 -9.74 26.83
C HIS A 293 26.94 -11.13 26.17
N ALA A 294 27.59 -12.13 26.78
CA ALA A 294 27.58 -13.50 26.28
C ALA A 294 26.18 -14.14 26.26
N ALA A 295 25.38 -13.89 27.32
CA ALA A 295 24.00 -14.37 27.40
C ALA A 295 23.09 -13.76 26.32
N SER A 296 23.24 -12.47 26.02
CA SER A 296 22.47 -11.80 24.95
C SER A 296 22.84 -12.28 23.55
N ILE A 297 24.12 -12.59 23.29
CA ILE A 297 24.57 -13.21 22.03
C ILE A 297 23.92 -14.59 21.87
N ALA A 298 24.06 -15.46 22.88
CA ALA A 298 23.49 -16.80 22.85
C ALA A 298 21.95 -16.77 22.74
N GLY A 299 21.31 -15.81 23.42
CA GLY A 299 19.88 -15.60 23.35
C GLY A 299 19.39 -15.16 21.96
N GLY A 300 20.06 -14.20 21.33
CA GLY A 300 19.69 -13.72 19.98
C GLY A 300 19.76 -14.84 18.94
N PHE A 301 20.91 -15.52 18.84
CA PHE A 301 21.08 -16.65 17.92
C PHE A 301 20.15 -17.82 18.26
N GLY A 302 19.94 -18.10 19.54
CA GLY A 302 19.03 -19.16 20.00
C GLY A 302 17.58 -18.91 19.60
N VAL A 303 17.08 -17.68 19.77
CA VAL A 303 15.71 -17.31 19.38
C VAL A 303 15.54 -17.36 17.86
N SER A 304 16.51 -16.85 17.08
CA SER A 304 16.44 -16.92 15.61
C SER A 304 16.49 -18.35 15.08
N ALA A 305 17.40 -19.19 15.61
CA ALA A 305 17.48 -20.61 15.23
C ALA A 305 16.19 -21.36 15.58
N PHE A 306 15.57 -21.02 16.71
CA PHE A 306 14.29 -21.62 17.11
C PHE A 306 13.12 -21.13 16.24
N CYS A 307 13.07 -19.85 15.88
CA CYS A 307 12.08 -19.33 14.94
C CYS A 307 12.17 -20.06 13.60
N ALA A 308 13.39 -20.30 13.11
CA ALA A 308 13.61 -21.08 11.90
C ALA A 308 13.08 -22.52 12.05
N ALA A 309 13.35 -23.19 13.17
CA ALA A 309 12.88 -24.55 13.42
C ALA A 309 11.36 -24.65 13.60
N ARG A 310 10.73 -23.66 14.26
CA ARG A 310 9.32 -23.71 14.66
C ARG A 310 8.36 -23.14 13.61
N PHE A 311 8.79 -22.08 12.92
CA PHE A 311 7.97 -21.35 11.94
C PHE A 311 8.45 -21.57 10.50
N GLY A 312 9.62 -22.17 10.28
CA GLY A 312 10.21 -22.25 8.94
C GLY A 312 10.70 -20.89 8.41
N LEU A 313 10.81 -19.88 9.28
CA LEU A 313 11.16 -18.50 8.94
C LEU A 313 12.42 -18.07 9.69
N ILE A 314 13.44 -17.63 8.96
CA ILE A 314 14.68 -17.10 9.54
C ILE A 314 14.52 -15.58 9.67
N LEU A 315 14.45 -15.09 10.91
CA LEU A 315 14.45 -13.67 11.23
C LEU A 315 15.74 -13.31 11.96
N SER A 316 16.38 -12.22 11.55
CA SER A 316 17.59 -11.71 12.21
C SER A 316 17.29 -11.02 13.53
N ASP A 317 16.10 -10.38 13.65
CA ASP A 317 15.65 -9.73 14.87
C ASP A 317 14.15 -10.02 15.16
N PRO A 318 13.81 -11.27 15.57
CA PRO A 318 12.42 -11.67 15.81
C PRO A 318 11.73 -10.90 16.94
N LEU A 319 12.52 -10.25 17.80
CA LEU A 319 12.06 -9.52 18.99
C LEU A 319 11.92 -8.01 18.75
N THR A 320 12.06 -7.56 17.50
CA THR A 320 11.88 -6.16 17.15
C THR A 320 10.51 -5.62 17.55
N GLY A 321 10.53 -4.37 18.00
CA GLY A 321 9.32 -3.61 18.26
C GLY A 321 8.91 -2.71 17.09
N PHE A 322 9.70 -2.64 16.01
CA PHE A 322 9.31 -2.02 14.75
C PHE A 322 8.56 -3.02 13.89
N ARG A 323 7.26 -2.77 13.68
CA ARG A 323 6.38 -3.65 12.91
C ARG A 323 5.37 -2.83 12.13
N VAL A 324 5.19 -3.14 10.85
CA VAL A 324 4.17 -2.51 10.01
C VAL A 324 3.28 -3.60 9.40
N TYR A 325 1.96 -3.41 9.47
CA TYR A 325 0.97 -4.38 8.98
C TYR A 325 0.12 -3.74 7.88
N ASP A 326 -0.20 -4.50 6.82
CA ASP A 326 -1.21 -4.11 5.83
C ASP A 326 -2.49 -4.89 6.06
N ARG A 327 -3.55 -4.18 6.44
CA ARG A 327 -4.86 -4.77 6.70
C ARG A 327 -5.39 -5.59 5.54
N LEU A 328 -5.19 -5.13 4.30
CA LEU A 328 -5.74 -5.79 3.12
C LEU A 328 -5.05 -7.12 2.84
N ALA A 329 -3.81 -7.28 3.29
CA ALA A 329 -3.03 -8.50 3.15
C ALA A 329 -3.20 -9.47 4.34
N LEU A 330 -3.96 -9.10 5.38
CA LEU A 330 -4.25 -9.98 6.52
C LEU A 330 -5.52 -10.82 6.26
N PRO A 331 -5.43 -12.16 6.24
CA PRO A 331 -6.60 -13.02 6.05
C PRO A 331 -7.64 -12.85 7.17
N THR A 332 -8.93 -12.93 6.83
CA THR A 332 -10.03 -12.85 7.80
C THR A 332 -9.89 -13.87 8.93
N ARG A 333 -9.46 -15.10 8.62
CA ARG A 333 -9.23 -16.16 9.61
C ARG A 333 -8.16 -15.79 10.66
N LEU A 334 -7.09 -15.12 10.22
CA LEU A 334 -6.05 -14.62 11.13
C LEU A 334 -6.62 -13.55 12.07
N ARG A 335 -7.38 -12.60 11.51
CA ARG A 335 -8.02 -11.53 12.28
C ARG A 335 -8.94 -12.10 13.35
N GLU A 336 -9.80 -13.05 12.99
CA GLU A 336 -10.67 -13.75 13.93
C GLU A 336 -9.88 -14.50 15.01
N SER A 337 -8.82 -15.23 14.62
CA SER A 337 -7.93 -15.95 15.55
C SER A 337 -7.29 -15.02 16.59
N LEU A 338 -6.76 -13.87 16.15
CA LEU A 338 -6.14 -12.87 17.02
C LEU A 338 -7.16 -12.25 17.98
N LEU A 339 -8.39 -11.99 17.53
CA LEU A 339 -9.44 -11.39 18.35
C LEU A 339 -10.05 -12.38 19.36
N GLN A 340 -10.28 -13.64 18.96
CA GLN A 340 -10.85 -14.67 19.83
C GLN A 340 -9.87 -15.09 20.94
N ARG A 341 -8.59 -15.22 20.60
CA ARG A 341 -7.53 -15.53 21.56
C ARG A 341 -6.45 -14.46 21.47
N PRO A 342 -6.56 -13.35 22.21
CA PRO A 342 -5.53 -12.30 22.21
C PRO A 342 -4.12 -12.86 22.45
N PRO A 343 -3.14 -12.51 21.60
CA PRO A 343 -1.75 -12.91 21.82
C PRO A 343 -1.22 -12.23 23.09
N ARG A 344 -0.25 -12.85 23.76
CA ARG A 344 0.39 -12.28 24.95
C ARG A 344 1.73 -11.62 24.68
N THR A 345 2.29 -11.89 23.50
CA THR A 345 3.65 -11.51 23.13
C THR A 345 3.72 -11.16 21.64
N THR A 346 4.74 -10.38 21.25
CA THR A 346 4.93 -10.02 19.84
C THR A 346 5.36 -11.21 18.99
N LEU A 347 6.08 -12.17 19.58
CA LEU A 347 6.49 -13.38 18.88
C LEU A 347 5.31 -14.32 18.59
N GLU A 348 4.29 -14.35 19.45
CA GLU A 348 3.04 -15.09 19.19
C GLU A 348 2.27 -14.49 18.01
N ILE A 349 2.30 -13.17 17.82
CA ILE A 349 1.74 -12.53 16.62
C ILE A 349 2.45 -13.03 15.36
N THR A 350 3.79 -13.02 15.37
CA THR A 350 4.61 -13.51 14.26
C THR A 350 4.30 -14.97 13.94
N GLY A 351 4.24 -15.83 14.96
CA GLY A 351 3.88 -17.23 14.76
C GLY A 351 2.48 -17.41 14.17
N ARG A 352 1.51 -16.60 14.57
CA ARG A 352 0.15 -16.65 14.01
C ARG A 352 0.06 -16.14 12.58
N LEU A 353 0.81 -15.10 12.22
CA LEU A 353 0.94 -14.62 10.84
C LEU A 353 1.42 -15.76 9.93
N VAL A 354 2.54 -16.41 10.30
CA VAL A 354 3.12 -17.52 9.54
C VAL A 354 2.14 -18.71 9.46
N ASN A 355 1.53 -19.10 10.57
CA ASN A 355 0.57 -20.23 10.59
C ASN A 355 -0.67 -20.00 9.71
N HIS A 356 -1.00 -18.74 9.40
CA HIS A 356 -2.11 -18.39 8.50
C HIS A 356 -1.65 -18.04 7.08
N GLY A 357 -0.40 -18.35 6.72
CA GLY A 357 0.14 -18.13 5.38
C GLY A 357 0.36 -16.65 5.04
N VAL A 358 0.57 -15.79 6.05
CA VAL A 358 0.94 -14.40 5.80
C VAL A 358 2.44 -14.32 5.57
N GLU A 359 2.82 -13.81 4.40
CA GLU A 359 4.21 -13.52 4.05
C GLU A 359 4.73 -12.34 4.88
N ILE A 360 5.94 -12.51 5.42
CA ILE A 360 6.60 -11.55 6.29
C ILE A 360 7.97 -11.23 5.69
N ALA A 361 8.28 -9.94 5.55
CA ALA A 361 9.62 -9.48 5.21
C ALA A 361 10.28 -8.75 6.38
N GLU A 362 11.60 -8.76 6.39
CA GLU A 362 12.43 -8.05 7.34
C GLU A 362 13.21 -6.96 6.61
N ILE A 363 13.17 -5.72 7.12
CA ILE A 363 13.92 -4.60 6.56
C ILE A 363 14.94 -4.06 7.55
N PRO A 364 16.08 -3.55 7.07
CA PRO A 364 16.97 -2.75 7.89
C PRO A 364 16.27 -1.50 8.44
N VAL A 365 16.36 -1.25 9.74
CA VAL A 365 15.85 -0.01 10.36
C VAL A 365 16.94 0.70 11.16
N PHE A 366 16.82 2.03 11.25
CA PHE A 366 17.68 2.84 12.10
C PHE A 366 17.20 2.74 13.55
N TYR A 367 18.10 2.27 14.41
CA TYR A 367 17.83 2.13 15.84
C TYR A 367 18.95 2.75 16.66
N HIS A 368 18.64 3.81 17.40
CA HIS A 368 19.60 4.50 18.26
C HIS A 368 19.43 4.10 19.73
N TYR A 369 20.56 3.81 20.38
CA TYR A 369 20.65 3.52 21.81
C TYR A 369 21.23 4.71 22.55
N TYR A 370 20.65 5.02 23.70
CA TYR A 370 21.12 6.08 24.58
C TYR A 370 21.75 5.48 25.84
N PRO A 371 23.09 5.59 26.01
CA PRO A 371 23.77 5.13 27.23
C PRO A 371 23.14 5.77 28.47
N GLY A 372 22.76 4.96 29.46
CA GLY A 372 22.15 5.43 30.72
C GLY A 372 20.63 5.65 30.68
N PHE A 373 19.99 5.53 29.51
CA PHE A 373 18.54 5.66 29.35
C PHE A 373 17.85 4.35 28.93
N THR A 374 18.60 3.30 28.60
CA THR A 374 18.09 1.96 28.29
C THR A 374 17.76 1.20 29.57
N ASP A 375 16.63 0.49 29.58
CA ASP A 375 16.23 -0.35 30.71
C ASP A 375 16.62 -1.81 30.41
N GLU A 376 17.86 -2.17 30.76
CA GLU A 376 18.41 -3.51 30.55
C GLU A 376 17.51 -4.60 31.14
N ARG A 377 16.93 -4.36 32.33
CA ARG A 377 16.09 -5.32 33.04
C ARG A 377 14.78 -5.53 32.29
N TRP A 378 14.16 -4.45 31.82
CA TRP A 378 12.97 -4.52 30.99
C TRP A 378 13.25 -5.27 29.68
N ARG A 379 14.34 -4.96 28.98
CA ARG A 379 14.72 -5.61 27.71
C ARG A 379 14.91 -7.12 27.88
N LEU A 380 15.61 -7.55 28.93
CA LEU A 380 15.81 -8.97 29.25
C LEU A 380 14.51 -9.67 29.63
N LYS A 381 13.68 -9.03 30.47
CA LYS A 381 12.39 -9.58 30.87
C LYS A 381 11.46 -9.76 29.67
N ARG A 382 11.40 -8.75 28.79
CA ARG A 382 10.61 -8.77 27.55
C ARG A 382 11.11 -9.85 26.60
N GLY A 383 12.42 -9.98 26.42
CA GLY A 383 13.04 -11.03 25.61
C GLY A 383 12.77 -12.43 26.13
N LEU A 384 12.91 -12.66 27.44
CA LEU A 384 12.63 -13.95 28.08
C LEU A 384 11.16 -14.35 27.94
N ILE A 385 10.22 -13.43 28.18
CA ILE A 385 8.79 -13.71 28.05
C ILE A 385 8.41 -14.00 26.59
N ASN A 386 8.98 -13.27 25.62
CA ASN A 386 8.84 -13.58 24.20
C ASN A 386 9.38 -14.98 23.87
N ALA A 387 10.55 -15.36 24.38
CA ALA A 387 11.11 -16.69 24.12
C ALA A 387 10.25 -17.80 24.75
N LEU A 388 9.74 -17.57 25.97
CA LEU A 388 8.89 -18.53 26.68
C LEU A 388 7.51 -18.71 26.05
N SER A 389 6.98 -17.71 25.34
CA SER A 389 5.68 -17.83 24.68
C SER A 389 5.69 -18.77 23.49
N VAL A 390 6.87 -19.09 22.93
CA VAL A 390 7.02 -20.02 21.81
C VAL A 390 6.93 -21.49 22.24
N PHE A 391 7.02 -21.78 23.54
CA PHE A 391 6.86 -23.12 24.11
C PHE A 391 5.41 -23.45 24.49
N ARG A 392 4.45 -22.57 24.18
CA ARG A 392 3.01 -22.72 24.43
C ARG A 392 2.23 -22.62 23.13
#